data_AF-A0A641RGH1-F1
#
_entry.id   AF-A0A641RGH1-F1
#
_cell.length_a   1.000
_cell.length_b   1.000
_cell.length_c   1.000
_cell.angle_alpha   90.00
_cell.angle_beta   90.00
_cell.angle_gamma   90.00
#
_symmetry.space_group_name_H-M   'P 1'
#
loop_
_entity.id
_entity.type
_entity.pdbx_description
1 polymer ?
#
loop_
_entity_poly.entity_id
_entity_poly.type
_entity_poly.pdbx_seq_one_letter_code
_entity_poly.pdbx_strand_id
1 'polypeptide(L)'
;MKRLLLSVWLLSLSLLSAVAENYPYKSDVLWVTVPNHADWLYKTGEKATVEVQFYKYGIPRDNVTVTYEIGGDMMPVADTKGSITLKNGRGVIPVGTMKEPGFRDCRLKATVDGKTYSHHIKVGFSPEKLHPYTTMPSDFKEFWEKAKAEQKEFPLTYTKEHVEKYSTDKIDCYLVKLQLNKRGQCVYGYLFYPKKEGKFPVVLCPPGAGIKTIKEPLRHKYYAEQGCIRFEFEIHGLNPEMSEEEFKEISNAFNGRENGYLTNGLDSRDNYYMK
;
A
#
# COMPACT_ATOMS: atom_id res chain seq x y z
N MET A 1 -23.52 31.22 8.22
CA MET A 1 -23.75 29.76 8.01
C MET A 1 -22.80 29.14 6.99
N LYS A 2 -22.73 29.60 5.73
CA LYS A 2 -21.85 29.01 4.69
C LYS A 2 -20.33 29.01 5.01
N ARG A 3 -19.81 30.06 5.65
CA ARG A 3 -18.40 30.12 6.05
C ARG A 3 -18.06 29.19 7.23
N LEU A 4 -19.02 28.94 8.12
CA LEU A 4 -18.85 28.06 9.29
C LEU A 4 -18.77 26.59 8.87
N LEU A 5 -19.57 26.21 7.86
CA LEU A 5 -19.57 24.86 7.27
C LEU A 5 -18.27 24.54 6.51
N LEU A 6 -17.68 25.53 5.83
CA LEU A 6 -16.41 25.39 5.13
C LEU A 6 -15.23 25.18 6.10
N SER A 7 -15.25 25.86 7.25
CA SER A 7 -14.23 25.70 8.29
C SER A 7 -14.29 24.34 8.97
N VAL A 8 -15.49 23.80 9.20
CA VAL A 8 -15.69 22.45 9.78
C VAL A 8 -15.23 21.35 8.81
N TRP A 9 -15.39 21.57 7.50
CA TRP A 9 -14.93 20.65 6.46
C TRP A 9 -13.40 20.63 6.27
N LEU A 10 -12.72 21.78 6.40
CA LEU A 10 -11.26 21.83 6.34
C LEU A 10 -10.60 21.21 7.59
N LEU A 11 -11.26 21.26 8.76
CA LEU A 11 -10.77 20.58 9.97
C LEU A 11 -10.86 19.06 9.87
N SER A 12 -11.91 18.51 9.25
CA SER A 12 -12.11 17.05 9.15
C SER A 12 -11.14 16.37 8.18
N LEU A 13 -10.64 17.07 7.16
CA LEU A 13 -9.65 16.57 6.21
C LEU A 13 -8.24 16.40 6.79
N SER A 14 -7.93 17.02 7.94
CA SER A 14 -6.64 16.87 8.63
C SER A 14 -6.56 15.66 9.59
N LEU A 15 -7.67 14.95 9.80
CA LEU A 15 -7.79 13.89 10.80
C LEU A 15 -7.69 12.46 10.24
N LEU A 16 -7.49 12.30 8.92
CA LEU A 16 -7.49 11.01 8.24
C LEU A 16 -6.10 10.59 7.71
N SER A 17 -5.03 11.01 8.39
CA SER A 17 -3.76 10.30 8.27
C SER A 17 -3.86 8.99 9.04
N ALA A 18 -4.10 7.88 8.34
CA ALA A 18 -3.76 6.56 8.83
C ALA A 18 -2.23 6.47 8.85
N VAL A 19 -1.63 7.03 9.90
CA VAL A 19 -0.18 7.08 10.06
C VAL A 19 0.30 5.74 10.59
N ALA A 20 1.05 5.03 9.76
CA ALA A 20 2.07 4.09 10.24
C ALA A 20 3.20 4.92 10.87
N GLU A 21 2.90 5.57 11.99
CA GLU A 21 3.87 6.25 12.84
C GLU A 21 3.96 5.46 14.14
N ASN A 22 5.17 5.26 14.64
CA ASN A 22 5.35 4.66 15.97
C ASN A 22 4.79 5.55 17.10
N TYR A 23 4.35 6.78 16.77
CA TYR A 23 3.71 7.72 17.69
C TYR A 23 2.31 8.06 17.22
N PRO A 24 1.32 8.10 18.13
CA PRO A 24 0.04 8.71 17.82
C PRO A 24 0.23 10.22 17.60
N TYR A 25 -0.44 10.75 16.57
CA TYR A 25 -0.51 12.19 16.28
C TYR A 25 -0.96 12.95 17.54
N LYS A 26 -0.17 13.95 17.99
CA LYS A 26 -0.37 14.73 19.23
C LYS A 26 -0.28 13.92 20.54
N SER A 27 0.64 12.97 20.61
CA SER A 27 0.99 12.31 21.88
C SER A 27 1.61 13.29 22.89
N ASP A 28 1.21 13.20 24.17
CA ASP A 28 1.89 13.89 25.28
C ASP A 28 3.30 13.33 25.55
N VAL A 29 3.59 12.17 24.97
CA VAL A 29 4.79 11.37 25.25
C VAL A 29 5.59 11.07 24.00
N LEU A 30 6.90 10.94 24.19
CA LEU A 30 7.87 10.52 23.18
C LEU A 30 8.64 9.31 23.73
N TRP A 31 8.74 8.26 22.92
CA TRP A 31 9.45 7.00 23.19
C TRP A 31 10.70 6.92 22.32
N VAL A 32 11.89 7.22 22.82
CA VAL A 32 13.10 7.03 21.99
C VAL A 32 13.54 5.58 22.14
N THR A 33 13.51 4.81 21.06
CA THR A 33 13.94 3.41 21.03
C THR A 33 15.16 3.25 20.14
N VAL A 34 16.26 2.74 20.70
CA VAL A 34 17.56 2.64 20.02
C VAL A 34 18.04 1.19 20.11
N PRO A 35 17.91 0.40 19.04
CA PRO A 35 18.56 -0.92 18.96
C PRO A 35 20.07 -0.80 19.08
N ASN A 36 20.73 -1.83 19.59
CA ASN A 36 22.19 -1.86 19.68
C ASN A 36 22.89 -1.99 18.30
N HIS A 37 22.13 -2.16 17.21
CA HIS A 37 22.59 -2.04 15.82
C HIS A 37 21.96 -0.82 15.14
N ALA A 38 22.79 -0.03 14.45
CA ALA A 38 22.36 1.21 13.80
C ALA A 38 21.43 1.00 12.60
N ASP A 39 21.53 -0.15 11.91
CA ASP A 39 20.71 -0.53 10.77
C ASP A 39 19.50 -1.41 11.14
N TRP A 40 19.38 -1.77 12.43
CA TRP A 40 18.28 -2.55 13.00
C TRP A 40 18.24 -4.00 12.50
N LEU A 41 19.30 -4.46 11.85
CA LEU A 41 19.44 -5.79 11.28
C LEU A 41 20.47 -6.60 12.05
N TYR A 42 20.13 -7.86 12.29
CA TYR A 42 20.92 -8.82 13.05
C TYR A 42 21.13 -10.07 12.21
N LYS A 43 22.19 -10.83 12.48
CA LYS A 43 22.30 -12.20 11.96
C LYS A 43 21.45 -13.14 12.81
N THR A 44 20.88 -14.19 12.23
CA THR A 44 20.25 -15.24 13.04
C THR A 44 21.22 -15.79 14.09
N GLY A 45 20.73 -16.01 15.32
CA GLY A 45 21.52 -16.39 16.48
C GLY A 45 22.15 -15.21 17.26
N GLU A 46 22.18 -14.00 16.69
CA GLU A 46 22.66 -12.80 17.38
C GLU A 46 21.65 -12.32 18.44
N LYS A 47 22.12 -11.60 19.46
CA LYS A 47 21.25 -11.04 20.51
C LYS A 47 21.03 -9.54 20.28
N ALA A 48 19.77 -9.16 20.09
CA ALA A 48 19.32 -7.78 20.00
C ALA A 48 18.93 -7.25 21.39
N THR A 49 19.31 -6.00 21.66
CA THR A 49 18.83 -5.20 22.78
C THR A 49 18.34 -3.85 22.27
N VAL A 50 17.38 -3.27 22.98
CA VAL A 50 16.87 -1.93 22.67
C VAL A 50 16.94 -1.09 23.93
N GLU A 51 17.63 0.04 23.85
CA GLU A 51 17.48 1.11 24.83
C GLU A 51 16.15 1.82 24.59
N VAL A 52 15.35 1.93 25.63
CA VAL A 52 14.08 2.65 25.66
C VAL A 52 14.25 3.89 26.53
N GLN A 53 13.83 5.03 26.01
CA GLN A 53 13.71 6.27 26.76
C GLN A 53 12.28 6.78 26.66
N PHE A 54 11.74 7.29 27.76
CA PHE A 54 10.36 7.78 27.81
C PHE A 54 10.32 9.21 28.31
N TYR A 55 9.76 10.09 27.49
CA TYR A 55 9.59 11.51 27.77
C TYR A 55 8.10 11.84 27.82
N LYS A 56 7.70 12.72 28.74
CA LYS A 56 6.37 13.34 28.73
C LYS A 56 6.54 14.85 28.77
N TYR A 57 5.97 15.55 27.79
CA TYR A 57 6.19 16.97 27.54
C TYR A 57 7.67 17.35 27.44
N GLY A 58 8.48 16.51 26.78
CA GLY A 58 9.93 16.72 26.62
C GLY A 58 10.78 16.42 27.86
N ILE A 59 10.16 16.04 28.98
CA ILE A 59 10.88 15.73 30.24
C ILE A 59 11.04 14.21 30.37
N PRO A 60 12.28 13.68 30.51
CA PRO A 60 12.51 12.25 30.78
C PRO A 60 11.77 11.81 32.05
N ARG A 61 11.11 10.64 32.02
CA ARG A 61 10.38 10.13 33.17
C ARG A 61 11.09 8.97 33.82
N ASP A 62 11.57 9.27 35.02
CA ASP A 62 12.21 8.30 35.90
C ASP A 62 11.19 7.49 36.70
N ASN A 63 11.58 6.31 37.15
CA ASN A 63 10.75 5.38 37.94
C ASN A 63 9.43 4.98 37.27
N VAL A 64 9.33 5.14 35.95
CA VAL A 64 8.22 4.63 35.15
C VAL A 64 8.47 3.16 34.83
N THR A 65 7.51 2.31 35.14
CA THR A 65 7.54 0.90 34.73
C THR A 65 7.04 0.77 33.30
N VAL A 66 7.91 0.30 32.42
CA VAL A 66 7.57 -0.12 31.06
C VAL A 66 7.37 -1.63 31.07
N THR A 67 6.17 -2.09 30.74
CA THR A 67 5.91 -3.51 30.45
C THR A 67 6.14 -3.76 28.97
N TYR A 68 6.62 -4.96 28.64
CA TYR A 68 6.88 -5.34 27.26
C TYR A 68 6.45 -6.77 26.96
N GLU A 69 6.03 -6.98 25.73
CA GLU A 69 5.75 -8.29 25.15
C GLU A 69 6.54 -8.42 23.84
N ILE A 70 7.27 -9.51 23.67
CA ILE A 70 8.07 -9.77 22.48
C ILE A 70 7.60 -11.07 21.81
N GLY A 71 7.43 -11.02 20.50
CA GLY A 71 7.07 -12.18 19.68
C GLY A 71 7.53 -11.99 18.24
N GLY A 72 7.16 -12.92 17.38
CA GLY A 72 7.32 -12.75 15.93
C GLY A 72 6.46 -11.61 15.41
N ASP A 73 6.91 -10.94 14.35
CA ASP A 73 6.12 -9.90 13.69
C ASP A 73 4.74 -10.41 13.25
N MET A 74 3.71 -9.61 13.48
CA MET A 74 2.30 -9.92 13.22
C MET A 74 1.78 -11.20 13.90
N MET A 75 2.54 -11.80 14.83
CA MET A 75 2.11 -12.99 15.56
C MET A 75 1.32 -12.59 16.82
N PRO A 76 0.14 -13.19 17.05
CA PRO A 76 -0.70 -12.82 18.19
C PRO A 76 -0.05 -13.19 19.54
N VAL A 77 0.77 -14.25 19.56
CA VAL A 77 1.37 -14.79 20.77
C VAL A 77 2.76 -14.19 21.00
N ALA A 78 2.95 -13.57 22.16
CA ALA A 78 4.27 -13.21 22.67
C ALA A 78 4.93 -14.45 23.30
N ASP A 79 6.19 -14.71 22.96
CA ASP A 79 6.99 -15.74 23.64
C ASP A 79 7.72 -15.22 24.88
N THR A 80 7.89 -13.90 24.98
CA THR A 80 8.59 -13.24 26.07
C THR A 80 7.74 -12.10 26.62
N LYS A 81 7.61 -12.03 27.94
CA LYS A 81 6.97 -10.89 28.62
C LYS A 81 7.86 -10.44 29.76
N GLY A 82 7.86 -9.15 30.06
CA GLY A 82 8.61 -8.62 31.19
C GLY A 82 8.30 -7.16 31.46
N SER A 83 9.07 -6.58 32.36
CA SER A 83 9.03 -5.16 32.65
C SER A 83 10.41 -4.65 33.04
N ILE A 84 10.64 -3.36 32.78
CA ILE A 84 11.78 -2.60 33.28
C ILE A 84 11.27 -1.33 33.94
N THR A 85 11.93 -0.90 35.01
CA THR A 85 11.73 0.43 35.58
C THR A 85 12.81 1.34 35.02
N LEU A 86 12.40 2.45 34.40
CA LEU A 86 13.32 3.41 33.82
C LEU A 86 14.12 4.10 34.93
N LYS A 87 15.43 4.25 34.69
CA LYS A 87 16.39 4.98 35.50
C LYS A 87 16.95 6.15 34.70
N ASN A 88 16.86 7.37 35.23
CA ASN A 88 17.14 8.60 34.50
C ASN A 88 16.36 8.69 33.17
N GLY A 89 15.14 8.16 33.16
CA GLY A 89 14.29 8.11 31.97
C GLY A 89 14.67 7.07 30.92
N ARG A 90 15.60 6.15 31.24
CA ARG A 90 16.12 5.13 30.30
C ARG A 90 16.09 3.72 30.87
N GLY A 91 16.06 2.73 30.00
CA GLY A 91 16.30 1.33 30.37
C GLY A 91 16.51 0.45 29.14
N VAL A 92 17.07 -0.74 29.33
CA VAL A 92 17.43 -1.64 28.21
C VAL A 92 16.56 -2.88 28.26
N ILE A 93 15.92 -3.20 27.13
CA ILE A 93 15.11 -4.40 26.95
C ILE A 93 15.89 -5.40 26.10
N PRO A 94 16.09 -6.65 26.58
CA PRO A 94 16.64 -7.72 25.75
C PRO A 94 15.55 -8.21 24.78
N VAL A 95 15.61 -7.76 23.52
CA VAL A 95 14.68 -8.19 22.46
C VAL A 95 14.92 -9.65 22.06
N GLY A 96 16.10 -10.19 22.37
CA GLY A 96 16.41 -11.60 22.23
C GLY A 96 17.01 -11.93 20.87
N THR A 97 16.69 -13.09 20.33
CA THR A 97 17.28 -13.62 19.09
C THR A 97 16.23 -14.35 18.24
N MET A 98 16.56 -14.65 16.99
CA MET A 98 15.83 -15.61 16.16
C MET A 98 16.81 -16.64 15.59
N LYS A 99 16.38 -17.91 15.59
CA LYS A 99 17.13 -19.01 14.95
C LYS A 99 16.91 -19.02 13.44
N GLU A 100 15.68 -18.71 13.02
CA GLU A 100 15.29 -18.60 11.62
C GLU A 100 15.21 -17.14 11.19
N PRO A 101 15.39 -16.85 9.89
CA PRO A 101 15.15 -15.52 9.32
C PRO A 101 13.76 -14.98 9.66
N GLY A 102 13.67 -13.70 10.03
CA GLY A 102 12.39 -13.08 10.36
C GLY A 102 12.52 -11.78 11.14
N PHE A 103 11.44 -11.40 11.82
CA PHE A 103 11.36 -10.15 12.56
C PHE A 103 10.83 -10.39 13.98
N ARG A 104 11.44 -9.71 14.95
CA ARG A 104 10.94 -9.62 16.33
C ARG A 104 10.18 -8.32 16.50
N ASP A 105 9.00 -8.38 17.12
CA ASP A 105 8.21 -7.22 17.51
C ASP A 105 8.20 -7.08 19.03
N CYS A 106 8.77 -5.98 19.54
CA CYS A 106 8.76 -5.62 20.95
C CYS A 106 7.69 -4.55 21.19
N ARG A 107 6.57 -4.98 21.78
CA ARG A 107 5.41 -4.16 22.09
C ARG A 107 5.51 -3.64 23.52
N LEU A 108 5.54 -2.32 23.68
CA LEU A 108 5.79 -1.62 24.93
C LEU A 108 4.51 -0.95 25.44
N LYS A 109 4.33 -0.93 26.76
CA LYS A 109 3.31 -0.14 27.45
C LYS A 109 3.87 0.54 28.69
N ALA A 110 3.44 1.77 28.94
CA ALA A 110 3.70 2.47 30.19
C ALA A 110 2.45 3.23 30.64
N THR A 111 2.16 3.21 31.93
CA THR A 111 1.05 3.98 32.53
C THR A 111 1.61 5.14 33.34
N VAL A 112 1.26 6.37 32.96
CA VAL A 112 1.70 7.60 33.62
C VAL A 112 0.48 8.50 33.81
N ASP A 113 0.26 9.01 35.02
CA ASP A 113 -0.87 9.86 35.38
C ASP A 113 -2.24 9.25 35.00
N GLY A 114 -2.40 7.95 35.25
CA GLY A 114 -3.64 7.21 34.95
C GLY A 114 -3.89 6.92 33.47
N LYS A 115 -3.02 7.35 32.55
CA LYS A 115 -3.13 7.09 31.10
C LYS A 115 -2.08 6.08 30.66
N THR A 116 -2.51 5.07 29.90
CA THR A 116 -1.63 4.07 29.30
C THR A 116 -1.22 4.50 27.90
N TYR A 117 0.08 4.51 27.65
CA TYR A 117 0.70 4.79 26.37
C TYR A 117 1.31 3.50 25.83
N SER A 118 1.14 3.26 24.53
CA SER A 118 1.70 2.10 23.85
C SER A 118 2.71 2.55 22.79
N HIS A 119 3.72 1.73 22.55
CA HIS A 119 4.70 1.90 21.48
C HIS A 119 5.15 0.51 21.03
N HIS A 120 5.83 0.40 19.90
CA HIS A 120 6.49 -0.83 19.52
C HIS A 120 7.72 -0.57 18.67
N ILE A 121 8.61 -1.56 18.64
CA ILE A 121 9.80 -1.55 17.81
C ILE A 121 10.01 -2.94 17.21
N LYS A 122 10.36 -2.98 15.92
CA LYS A 122 10.68 -4.22 15.21
C LYS A 122 12.14 -4.23 14.81
N VAL A 123 12.78 -5.39 14.93
CA VAL A 123 14.16 -5.62 14.45
C VAL A 123 14.19 -6.87 13.57
N GLY A 124 15.02 -6.86 12.53
CA GLY A 124 15.13 -7.94 11.56
C GLY A 124 16.30 -8.88 11.86
N PHE A 125 16.09 -10.18 11.68
CA PHE A 125 17.11 -11.22 11.78
C PHE A 125 17.27 -11.88 10.41
N SER A 126 18.40 -11.63 9.74
CA SER A 126 18.71 -12.05 8.37
C SER A 126 17.52 -11.98 7.40
N PRO A 127 16.82 -10.83 7.29
CA PRO A 127 15.63 -10.72 6.44
C PRO A 127 15.89 -11.05 4.96
N GLU A 128 17.13 -10.89 4.49
CA GLU A 128 17.57 -11.26 3.14
C GLU A 128 17.49 -12.77 2.85
N LYS A 129 17.34 -13.60 3.88
CA LYS A 129 17.21 -15.06 3.77
C LYS A 129 15.76 -15.55 3.85
N LEU A 130 14.79 -14.64 3.97
CA LEU A 130 13.38 -15.00 3.95
C LEU A 130 13.02 -15.62 2.60
N HIS A 131 12.34 -16.76 2.65
CA HIS A 131 11.80 -17.42 1.47
C HIS A 131 10.26 -17.29 1.46
N PRO A 132 9.62 -17.33 0.29
CA PRO A 132 8.16 -17.41 0.21
C PRO A 132 7.65 -18.60 1.02
N TYR A 133 6.54 -18.39 1.74
CA TYR A 133 5.82 -19.47 2.42
C TYR A 133 5.04 -20.34 1.42
N THR A 134 4.53 -19.72 0.36
CA THR A 134 3.75 -20.37 -0.69
C THR A 134 4.65 -21.10 -1.68
N THR A 135 4.32 -22.35 -1.99
CA THR A 135 4.97 -23.11 -3.06
C THR A 135 4.31 -22.81 -4.41
N MET A 136 5.10 -22.83 -5.47
CA MET A 136 4.57 -22.69 -6.83
C MET A 136 3.80 -23.96 -7.22
N PRO A 137 2.53 -23.87 -7.66
CA PRO A 137 1.78 -25.04 -8.13
C PRO A 137 2.49 -25.74 -9.30
N SER A 138 2.42 -27.07 -9.35
CA SER A 138 3.07 -27.86 -10.41
C SER A 138 2.55 -27.53 -11.81
N ASP A 139 1.31 -27.08 -11.93
CA ASP A 139 0.64 -26.72 -13.18
C ASP A 139 0.63 -25.20 -13.46
N PHE A 140 1.36 -24.38 -12.69
CA PHE A 140 1.33 -22.91 -12.81
C PHE A 140 1.58 -22.43 -14.26
N LYS A 141 2.61 -22.98 -14.91
CA LYS A 141 2.95 -22.61 -16.29
C LYS A 141 1.88 -23.05 -17.27
N GLU A 142 1.41 -24.29 -17.16
CA GLU A 142 0.37 -24.84 -18.05
C GLU A 142 -0.93 -24.03 -17.94
N PHE A 143 -1.34 -23.69 -16.72
CA PHE A 143 -2.50 -22.85 -16.44
C PHE A 143 -2.44 -21.51 -17.20
N TRP A 144 -1.31 -20.79 -17.10
CA TRP A 144 -1.16 -19.48 -17.77
C TRP A 144 -0.97 -19.59 -19.28
N GLU A 145 -0.27 -20.63 -19.78
CA GLU A 145 -0.18 -20.85 -21.23
C GLU A 145 -1.56 -21.14 -21.84
N LYS A 146 -2.38 -21.94 -21.16
CA LYS A 146 -3.77 -22.18 -21.57
C LYS A 146 -4.59 -20.89 -21.57
N ALA A 147 -4.54 -20.10 -20.51
CA ALA A 147 -5.27 -18.82 -20.43
C ALA A 147 -4.87 -17.84 -21.54
N LYS A 148 -3.56 -17.72 -21.85
CA LYS A 148 -3.07 -16.90 -22.97
C LYS A 148 -3.52 -17.43 -24.33
N ALA A 149 -3.54 -18.74 -24.52
CA ALA A 149 -4.01 -19.35 -25.77
C ALA A 149 -5.50 -19.07 -26.01
N GLU A 150 -6.35 -19.29 -24.99
CA GLU A 150 -7.77 -18.97 -25.02
C GLU A 150 -8.00 -17.47 -25.31
N GLN A 151 -7.22 -16.59 -24.67
CA GLN A 151 -7.31 -15.15 -24.89
C GLN A 151 -6.90 -14.73 -26.31
N LYS A 152 -5.94 -15.42 -26.93
CA LYS A 152 -5.48 -15.14 -28.29
C LYS A 152 -6.56 -15.44 -29.34
N GLU A 153 -7.49 -16.33 -29.06
CA GLU A 153 -8.63 -16.60 -29.94
C GLU A 153 -9.63 -15.43 -29.98
N PHE A 154 -9.63 -14.57 -28.96
CA PHE A 154 -10.46 -13.38 -28.96
C PHE A 154 -9.82 -12.28 -29.83
N PRO A 155 -10.50 -11.80 -30.89
CA PRO A 155 -9.93 -10.80 -31.77
C PRO A 155 -9.76 -9.46 -31.06
N LEU A 156 -8.69 -8.73 -31.39
CA LEU A 156 -8.48 -7.36 -30.92
C LEU A 156 -9.66 -6.48 -31.33
N THR A 157 -10.48 -6.11 -30.33
CA THR A 157 -11.73 -5.35 -30.54
C THR A 157 -11.71 -4.12 -29.64
N TYR A 158 -11.78 -2.92 -30.23
CA TYR A 158 -11.72 -1.68 -29.48
C TYR A 158 -12.48 -0.53 -30.14
N THR A 159 -12.88 0.46 -29.35
CA THR A 159 -13.24 1.81 -29.84
C THR A 159 -12.04 2.74 -29.66
N LYS A 160 -11.96 3.79 -30.48
CA LYS A 160 -10.93 4.83 -30.40
C LYS A 160 -11.53 6.16 -30.83
N GLU A 161 -11.79 7.03 -29.86
CA GLU A 161 -12.45 8.31 -30.07
C GLU A 161 -11.49 9.45 -29.75
N HIS A 162 -11.42 10.48 -30.59
CA HIS A 162 -10.51 11.61 -30.35
C HIS A 162 -11.01 12.48 -29.19
N VAL A 163 -10.09 12.90 -28.31
CA VAL A 163 -10.41 13.65 -27.09
C VAL A 163 -9.72 15.01 -27.13
N GLU A 164 -10.37 15.98 -27.78
CA GLU A 164 -9.83 17.33 -28.00
C GLU A 164 -9.32 17.99 -26.71
N LYS A 165 -10.07 17.88 -25.60
CA LYS A 165 -9.72 18.47 -24.30
C LYS A 165 -8.36 18.01 -23.73
N TYR A 166 -7.82 16.88 -24.19
CA TYR A 166 -6.54 16.35 -23.76
C TYR A 166 -5.49 16.28 -24.88
N SER A 167 -5.85 16.70 -26.09
CA SER A 167 -4.92 16.89 -27.20
C SER A 167 -4.24 18.26 -27.10
N THR A 168 -3.05 18.39 -27.67
CA THR A 168 -2.29 19.65 -27.77
C THR A 168 -1.69 19.81 -29.16
N ASP A 169 -0.87 20.84 -29.38
CA ASP A 169 -0.04 20.99 -30.59
C ASP A 169 1.01 19.87 -30.74
N LYS A 170 1.39 19.20 -29.64
CA LYS A 170 2.43 18.17 -29.62
C LYS A 170 1.91 16.74 -29.53
N ILE A 171 0.69 16.54 -29.02
CA ILE A 171 0.14 15.20 -28.77
C ILE A 171 -1.33 15.10 -29.17
N ASP A 172 -1.74 13.95 -29.67
CA ASP A 172 -3.15 13.57 -29.82
C ASP A 172 -3.55 12.63 -28.68
N CYS A 173 -4.73 12.84 -28.11
CA CYS A 173 -5.34 11.96 -27.13
C CYS A 173 -6.56 11.26 -27.70
N TYR A 174 -6.69 9.97 -27.43
CA TYR A 174 -7.87 9.18 -27.78
C TYR A 174 -8.42 8.42 -26.57
N LEU A 175 -9.73 8.45 -26.35
CA LEU A 175 -10.41 7.54 -25.44
C LEU A 175 -10.54 6.19 -26.15
N VAL A 176 -9.97 5.17 -25.53
CA VAL A 176 -9.98 3.79 -26.03
C VAL A 176 -10.78 2.93 -25.06
N LYS A 177 -11.75 2.18 -25.58
CA LYS A 177 -12.36 1.04 -24.89
C LYS A 177 -11.85 -0.23 -25.54
N LEU A 178 -11.01 -0.99 -24.83
CA LEU A 178 -10.48 -2.27 -25.31
C LEU A 178 -11.30 -3.41 -24.70
N GLN A 179 -11.95 -4.22 -25.53
CA GLN A 179 -12.66 -5.42 -25.06
C GLN A 179 -11.65 -6.54 -24.78
N LEU A 180 -11.88 -7.26 -23.69
CA LEU A 180 -11.00 -8.33 -23.23
C LEU A 180 -11.54 -9.69 -23.64
N ASN A 181 -12.86 -9.93 -23.66
CA ASN A 181 -13.40 -11.25 -23.98
C ASN A 181 -14.88 -11.21 -24.39
N LYS A 182 -15.41 -12.38 -24.74
CA LYS A 182 -16.81 -12.60 -25.15
C LYS A 182 -17.84 -12.28 -24.05
N ARG A 183 -17.42 -12.13 -22.78
CA ARG A 183 -18.31 -11.73 -21.67
C ARG A 183 -18.49 -10.22 -21.59
N GLY A 184 -17.83 -9.44 -22.44
CA GLY A 184 -17.95 -7.98 -22.49
C GLY A 184 -17.09 -7.24 -21.46
N GLN A 185 -16.16 -7.94 -20.77
CA GLN A 185 -15.16 -7.27 -19.94
C GLN A 185 -14.29 -6.36 -20.81
N CYS A 186 -13.91 -5.20 -20.29
CA CYS A 186 -13.13 -4.22 -21.03
C CYS A 186 -12.20 -3.43 -20.10
N VAL A 187 -11.26 -2.71 -20.71
CA VAL A 187 -10.50 -1.63 -20.06
C VAL A 187 -10.72 -0.35 -20.82
N TYR A 188 -10.86 0.76 -20.11
CA TYR A 188 -10.85 2.09 -20.69
C TYR A 188 -9.53 2.80 -20.44
N GLY A 189 -9.12 3.65 -21.38
CA GLY A 189 -7.99 4.54 -21.14
C GLY A 189 -7.84 5.66 -22.17
N TYR A 190 -7.04 6.65 -21.80
CA TYR A 190 -6.60 7.71 -22.68
C TYR A 190 -5.24 7.34 -23.29
N LEU A 191 -5.24 7.19 -24.62
CA LEU A 191 -4.08 6.86 -25.42
C LEU A 191 -3.51 8.12 -26.06
N PHE A 192 -2.31 8.50 -25.63
CA PHE A 192 -1.59 9.66 -26.10
C PHE A 192 -0.55 9.28 -27.15
N TYR A 193 -0.58 9.98 -28.29
CA TYR A 193 0.36 9.87 -29.39
C TYR A 193 1.15 11.15 -29.58
N PRO A 194 2.45 11.10 -29.91
CA PRO A 194 3.17 12.25 -30.43
C PRO A 194 2.59 12.67 -31.81
N LYS A 195 2.38 13.97 -32.03
CA LYS A 195 1.98 14.55 -33.32
C LYS A 195 3.16 14.65 -34.29
N LYS A 196 3.70 13.50 -34.67
CA LYS A 196 4.76 13.38 -35.69
C LYS A 196 4.70 12.00 -36.33
N GLU A 197 5.16 11.92 -37.57
CA GLU A 197 5.30 10.63 -38.26
C GLU A 197 6.45 9.81 -37.66
N GLY A 198 6.29 8.48 -37.65
CA GLY A 198 7.34 7.55 -37.26
C GLY A 198 6.86 6.44 -36.34
N LYS A 199 7.83 5.67 -35.85
CA LYS A 199 7.64 4.64 -34.84
C LYS A 199 8.08 5.19 -33.49
N PHE A 200 7.26 4.98 -32.47
CA PHE A 200 7.50 5.49 -31.12
C PHE A 200 7.54 4.34 -30.11
N PRO A 201 8.46 4.40 -29.12
CA PRO A 201 8.40 3.47 -28.00
C PRO A 201 7.10 3.66 -27.22
N VAL A 202 6.62 2.58 -26.58
CA VAL A 202 5.41 2.62 -25.73
C VAL A 202 5.83 2.59 -24.26
N VAL A 203 5.27 3.47 -23.45
CA VAL A 203 5.39 3.45 -21.99
C VAL A 203 4.08 2.93 -21.40
N LEU A 204 4.08 1.66 -21.00
CA LEU A 204 2.97 1.03 -20.28
C LEU A 204 3.24 1.06 -18.78
N CYS A 205 2.32 1.65 -18.03
CA CYS A 205 2.35 1.73 -16.57
C CYS A 205 0.92 1.47 -16.09
N PRO A 206 0.62 0.24 -15.65
CA PRO A 206 -0.66 -0.11 -15.06
C PRO A 206 -0.99 0.75 -13.83
N PRO A 207 -2.29 0.94 -13.50
CA PRO A 207 -2.69 1.70 -12.33
C PRO A 207 -2.34 0.98 -11.03
N GLY A 208 -2.17 1.75 -9.95
CA GLY A 208 -2.00 1.19 -8.61
C GLY A 208 -3.31 0.56 -8.08
N ALA A 209 -3.19 -0.24 -7.02
CA ALA A 209 -4.31 -0.99 -6.42
C ALA A 209 -5.54 -0.10 -6.08
N GLY A 210 -6.72 -0.69 -6.23
CA GLY A 210 -8.02 -0.08 -5.97
C GLY A 210 -8.90 0.13 -7.20
N ILE A 211 -10.21 0.17 -7.01
CA ILE A 211 -11.17 0.63 -8.03
C ILE A 211 -11.07 2.16 -8.11
N LYS A 212 -10.50 2.67 -9.19
CA LYS A 212 -10.20 4.09 -9.39
C LYS A 212 -10.49 4.52 -10.83
N THR A 213 -11.04 5.73 -10.97
CA THR A 213 -11.11 6.42 -12.27
C THR A 213 -9.80 7.14 -12.57
N ILE A 214 -9.60 7.54 -13.83
CA ILE A 214 -8.45 8.31 -14.29
C ILE A 214 -8.68 9.79 -13.97
N LYS A 215 -8.21 10.23 -12.80
CA LYS A 215 -8.44 11.60 -12.31
C LYS A 215 -7.66 12.69 -13.04
N GLU A 216 -6.42 12.39 -13.42
CA GLU A 216 -5.52 13.34 -14.07
C GLU A 216 -4.94 12.75 -15.37
N PRO A 217 -5.72 12.69 -16.47
CA PRO A 217 -5.27 12.07 -17.72
C PRO A 217 -3.97 12.67 -18.27
N LEU A 218 -3.72 13.95 -18.01
CA LEU A 218 -2.53 14.67 -18.48
C LEU A 218 -1.31 14.55 -17.56
N ARG A 219 -1.41 13.88 -16.41
CA ARG A 219 -0.34 13.81 -15.40
C ARG A 219 1.00 13.36 -15.97
N HIS A 220 0.97 12.41 -16.92
CA HIS A 220 2.18 11.90 -17.57
C HIS A 220 2.27 12.20 -19.07
N LYS A 221 1.62 13.29 -19.54
CA LYS A 221 1.67 13.72 -20.94
C LYS A 221 3.09 13.95 -21.46
N TYR A 222 4.03 14.24 -20.56
CA TYR A 222 5.45 14.46 -20.89
C TYR A 222 6.07 13.27 -21.63
N TYR A 223 5.60 12.03 -21.43
CA TYR A 223 6.05 10.89 -22.24
C TYR A 223 5.70 11.08 -23.71
N ALA A 224 4.46 11.48 -24.01
CA ALA A 224 4.01 11.70 -25.37
C ALA A 224 4.63 12.94 -26.01
N GLU A 225 4.78 14.02 -25.25
CA GLU A 225 5.48 15.22 -25.71
C GLU A 225 6.96 14.95 -26.05
N GLN A 226 7.57 13.93 -25.44
CA GLN A 226 8.96 13.50 -25.72
C GLN A 226 9.07 12.32 -26.68
N GLY A 227 7.99 11.96 -27.39
CA GLY A 227 8.04 10.99 -28.47
C GLY A 227 7.79 9.53 -28.06
N CYS A 228 7.16 9.27 -26.91
CA CYS A 228 6.65 7.95 -26.56
C CYS A 228 5.12 7.86 -26.78
N ILE A 229 4.57 6.68 -26.99
CA ILE A 229 3.13 6.44 -26.85
C ILE A 229 2.85 6.15 -25.38
N ARG A 230 1.82 6.79 -24.81
CA ARG A 230 1.42 6.61 -23.41
C ARG A 230 -0.04 6.18 -23.33
N PHE A 231 -0.32 5.11 -22.61
CA PHE A 231 -1.69 4.69 -22.30
C PHE A 231 -1.94 4.86 -20.80
N GLU A 232 -2.79 5.82 -20.45
CA GLU A 232 -3.33 6.02 -19.11
C GLU A 232 -4.66 5.28 -19.02
N PHE A 233 -4.73 4.18 -18.27
CA PHE A 233 -5.90 3.30 -18.30
C PHE A 233 -6.32 2.83 -16.91
N GLU A 234 -7.59 2.46 -16.82
CA GLU A 234 -8.19 1.76 -15.68
C GLU A 234 -8.39 0.28 -16.04
N ILE A 235 -8.54 -0.59 -15.04
CA ILE A 235 -8.54 -2.05 -15.21
C ILE A 235 -9.87 -2.72 -14.80
N HIS A 236 -10.88 -1.94 -14.44
CA HIS A 236 -12.16 -2.43 -13.90
C HIS A 236 -13.30 -2.33 -14.92
N GLY A 237 -13.05 -1.76 -16.10
CA GLY A 237 -14.05 -1.57 -17.15
C GLY A 237 -14.99 -0.40 -16.88
N LEU A 238 -14.56 0.55 -16.05
CA LEU A 238 -15.32 1.75 -15.74
C LEU A 238 -14.91 2.88 -16.71
N ASN A 239 -15.87 3.35 -17.52
CA ASN A 239 -15.66 4.51 -18.39
C ASN A 239 -15.18 5.72 -17.56
N PRO A 240 -14.00 6.30 -17.88
CA PRO A 240 -13.44 7.43 -17.14
C PRO A 240 -14.25 8.73 -17.27
N GLU A 241 -15.22 8.78 -18.19
CA GLU A 241 -16.11 9.93 -18.36
C GLU A 241 -17.38 9.87 -17.49
N MET A 242 -17.57 8.82 -16.68
CA MET A 242 -18.62 8.79 -15.67
C MET A 242 -18.52 9.99 -14.72
N SER A 243 -19.67 10.45 -14.23
CA SER A 243 -19.70 11.46 -13.18
C SER A 243 -19.08 10.92 -11.89
N GLU A 244 -18.60 11.84 -11.03
CA GLU A 244 -18.07 11.45 -9.73
C GLU A 244 -19.10 10.72 -8.86
N GLU A 245 -20.38 11.06 -9.01
CA GLU A 245 -21.49 10.44 -8.28
C GLU A 245 -21.70 8.98 -8.71
N GLU A 246 -21.85 8.73 -10.01
CA GLU A 246 -21.99 7.37 -10.57
C GLU A 246 -20.79 6.50 -10.22
N PHE A 247 -19.57 7.03 -10.40
CA PHE A 247 -18.36 6.30 -10.04
C PHE A 247 -18.33 5.95 -8.54
N LYS A 248 -18.73 6.90 -7.68
CA LYS A 248 -18.76 6.69 -6.23
C LYS A 248 -19.80 5.65 -5.84
N GLU A 249 -20.97 5.64 -6.45
CA GLU A 249 -22.01 4.64 -6.21
C GLU A 249 -21.49 3.22 -6.53
N ILE A 250 -20.93 3.05 -7.73
CA ILE A 250 -20.33 1.77 -8.16
C ILE A 250 -19.16 1.38 -7.24
N SER A 251 -18.25 2.31 -6.96
CA SER A 251 -17.11 2.03 -6.08
C SER A 251 -17.57 1.63 -4.68
N ASN A 252 -18.62 2.23 -4.12
CA ASN A 252 -19.12 1.84 -2.80
C ASN A 252 -19.69 0.41 -2.80
N ALA A 253 -20.30 -0.02 -3.91
CA ALA A 253 -20.83 -1.37 -4.05
C ALA A 253 -19.75 -2.45 -4.19
N PHE A 254 -18.63 -2.15 -4.87
CA PHE A 254 -17.62 -3.15 -5.27
C PHE A 254 -16.21 -2.95 -4.68
N ASN A 255 -16.00 -1.93 -3.84
CA ASN A 255 -14.69 -1.61 -3.24
C ASN A 255 -14.73 -1.64 -1.69
N GLY A 256 -15.68 -2.38 -1.10
CA GLY A 256 -15.79 -2.55 0.35
C GLY A 256 -14.77 -3.53 0.92
N ARG A 257 -14.57 -3.51 2.25
CA ARG A 257 -13.62 -4.41 2.94
C ARG A 257 -13.96 -5.90 2.77
N GLU A 258 -15.24 -6.22 2.64
CA GLU A 258 -15.76 -7.59 2.50
C GLU A 258 -16.03 -7.99 1.03
N ASN A 259 -16.16 -7.00 0.12
CA ASN A 259 -16.56 -7.19 -1.28
C ASN A 259 -15.56 -6.54 -2.25
N GLY A 260 -14.29 -6.47 -1.87
CA GLY A 260 -13.26 -5.84 -2.68
C GLY A 260 -12.91 -6.69 -3.90
N TYR A 261 -12.45 -6.06 -4.98
CA TYR A 261 -12.06 -6.76 -6.19
C TYR A 261 -11.01 -7.87 -5.98
N LEU A 262 -10.16 -7.75 -4.93
CA LEU A 262 -9.17 -8.77 -4.55
C LEU A 262 -9.78 -10.07 -4.03
N THR A 263 -11.04 -10.07 -3.60
CA THR A 263 -11.75 -11.27 -3.13
C THR A 263 -12.70 -11.83 -4.19
N ASN A 264 -12.88 -11.15 -5.33
CA ASN A 264 -13.78 -11.59 -6.39
C ASN A 264 -13.24 -12.87 -7.05
N GLY A 265 -13.97 -13.97 -6.87
CA GLY A 265 -13.61 -15.30 -7.39
C GLY A 265 -12.42 -15.94 -6.68
N LEU A 266 -12.10 -15.53 -5.44
CA LEU A 266 -10.93 -16.02 -4.69
C LEU A 266 -10.94 -17.54 -4.45
N ASP A 267 -12.13 -18.13 -4.44
CA ASP A 267 -12.38 -19.55 -4.28
C ASP A 267 -12.13 -20.38 -5.56
N SER A 268 -11.90 -19.73 -6.70
CA SER A 268 -11.67 -20.41 -7.99
C SER A 268 -10.59 -19.72 -8.81
N ARG A 269 -9.46 -20.41 -9.03
CA ARG A 269 -8.39 -19.91 -9.89
C ARG A 269 -8.85 -19.53 -11.30
N ASP A 270 -9.90 -20.17 -11.81
CA ASP A 270 -10.41 -19.95 -13.16
C ASP A 270 -11.27 -18.69 -13.28
N ASN A 271 -11.88 -18.26 -12.17
CA ASN A 271 -12.75 -17.09 -12.09
C ASN A 271 -12.16 -15.95 -11.25
N TYR A 272 -10.95 -16.13 -10.72
CA TYR A 272 -10.31 -15.14 -9.87
C TYR A 272 -10.01 -13.86 -10.65
N TYR A 273 -10.29 -12.71 -10.05
CA TYR A 273 -10.14 -11.39 -10.68
C TYR A 273 -8.75 -11.13 -11.29
N MET A 274 -7.68 -11.68 -10.69
CA MET A 274 -6.30 -11.44 -11.16
C MET A 274 -5.86 -12.35 -12.31
N LYS A 275 -6.73 -13.24 -12.80
CA LYS A 275 -6.48 -14.04 -14.01
C LYS A 275 -6.65 -13.18 -15.27
#